data_AF-A6JVQ4-F1
#
_entry.id   AF-A6JVQ4-F1
#
_cell.length_a   1.000
_cell.length_b   1.000
_cell.length_c   1.000
_cell.angle_alpha   90.00
_cell.angle_beta   90.00
_cell.angle_gamma   90.00
#
_symmetry.space_group_name_H-M   'P 1'
#
loop_
_entity.id
_entity.type
_entity.pdbx_description
1 polymer ?
#
loop_
_entity_poly.entity_id
_entity_poly.type
_entity_poly.pdbx_seq_one_letter_code
_entity_poly.pdbx_strand_id
1 'polypeptide(L)' 'MVKKIEISQHAKYTCSFCGKTKMKRRAVGIWHCGSCMKTVAGGAWTYK' A
#
# COMPACT_ATOMS: atom_id res chain seq x y z
N MET A 1 6.75 -10.82 -16.06
CA MET A 1 5.50 -10.30 -15.47
C MET A 1 5.52 -10.33 -13.94
N VAL A 2 5.87 -11.47 -13.33
CA VAL A 2 5.93 -11.64 -11.86
C VAL A 2 6.78 -10.58 -11.15
N LYS A 3 7.97 -10.26 -11.67
CA LYS A 3 8.86 -9.23 -11.08
C LYS A 3 8.18 -7.87 -10.89
N LYS A 4 7.33 -7.42 -11.82
CA LYS A 4 6.60 -6.14 -11.67
C LYS A 4 5.58 -6.20 -10.54
N ILE A 5 4.91 -7.33 -10.40
CA ILE A 5 3.96 -7.60 -9.31
C ILE A 5 4.71 -7.63 -7.96
N GLU A 6 5.86 -8.30 -7.89
CA GLU A 6 6.66 -8.38 -6.67
C GLU A 6 7.21 -7.03 -6.19
N ILE A 7 7.59 -6.17 -7.14
CA ILE A 7 8.01 -4.80 -6.82
C ILE A 7 6.81 -4.01 -6.27
N SER A 8 5.64 -4.13 -6.91
CA SER A 8 4.44 -3.40 -6.51
C SER A 8 3.92 -3.81 -5.12
N GLN A 9 4.01 -5.09 -4.75
CA GLN A 9 3.54 -5.56 -3.44
C GLN A 9 4.43 -5.11 -2.28
N HIS A 10 5.74 -4.95 -2.51
CA HIS A 10 6.70 -4.52 -1.48
C HIS A 10 6.93 -3.01 -1.44
N ALA A 11 6.37 -2.27 -2.40
CA ALA A 11 6.44 -0.82 -2.44
C ALA A 11 5.77 -0.20 -1.19
N LYS A 12 6.43 0.83 -0.64
CA LYS A 12 5.87 1.65 0.44
C LYS A 12 5.38 2.97 -0.16
N TYR A 13 4.18 3.38 0.23
CA TYR A 13 3.59 4.63 -0.21
C TYR A 13 3.36 5.59 0.96
N THR A 14 3.26 6.88 0.64
CA THR A 14 2.92 7.94 1.58
C THR A 14 1.45 7.83 1.96
N CYS A 15 1.15 7.67 3.25
CA CYS A 15 -0.21 7.57 3.74
C CYS A 15 -0.88 8.95 3.77
N SER A 16 -2.03 9.10 3.09
CA SER A 16 -2.78 10.36 3.04
C SER A 16 -3.35 10.81 4.39
N PHE A 17 -3.41 9.92 5.40
CA PHE A 17 -3.94 10.25 6.72
C PHE A 17 -2.88 10.81 7.68
N CYS A 18 -1.66 10.29 7.64
CA CYS A 18 -0.63 10.64 8.62
C CYS A 18 0.67 11.17 7.99
N GLY A 19 0.73 11.29 6.67
CA GLY A 19 1.87 11.82 5.91
C GLY A 19 3.11 10.92 5.89
N LYS A 20 3.09 9.77 6.58
CA LYS A 20 4.25 8.87 6.68
C LYS A 20 4.28 7.85 5.55
N THR A 21 5.48 7.55 5.04
CA THR A 21 5.72 6.52 4.00
C THR A 21 5.72 5.10 4.57
N LYS A 22 4.62 4.73 5.23
CA LYS A 22 4.40 3.42 5.86
C LYS A 22 3.14 2.72 5.36
N MET A 23 2.58 3.17 4.23
CA MET A 23 1.46 2.49 3.58
C MET A 23 1.98 1.28 2.79
N LYS A 24 1.41 0.11 3.03
CA LYS A 24 1.78 -1.14 2.36
C LYS A 24 0.53 -1.89 1.94
N ARG A 25 0.63 -2.69 0.87
CA ARG A 25 -0.45 -3.58 0.47
C ARG A 25 -0.53 -4.77 1.42
N ARG A 26 -1.74 -5.12 1.85
CA ARG A 26 -2.00 -6.30 2.69
C ARG A 26 -2.69 -7.42 1.91
N ALA A 27 -3.61 -7.06 1.03
CA ALA A 27 -4.27 -7.97 0.10
C ALA A 27 -4.55 -7.26 -1.22
N VAL A 28 -5.09 -7.95 -2.22
CA VAL A 28 -5.57 -7.32 -3.46
C VAL A 28 -6.59 -6.22 -3.10
N GLY A 29 -6.29 -4.98 -3.50
CA GLY A 29 -7.16 -3.84 -3.25
C GLY A 29 -7.23 -3.37 -1.79
N ILE A 30 -6.49 -3.97 -0.86
CA ILE A 30 -6.48 -3.59 0.56
C ILE A 30 -5.09 -3.09 0.95
N TRP A 31 -5.05 -1.87 1.49
CA TRP A 31 -3.84 -1.18 1.91
C TRP A 31 -3.89 -0.87 3.40
N HIS A 32 -2.76 -0.96 4.08
CA HIS A 32 -2.64 -0.73 5.51
C HIS A 32 -1.44 0.17 5.82
N CYS A 33 -1.65 1.18 6.66
CA CYS A 33 -0.59 2.02 7.16
C CYS A 33 -0.08 1.52 8.51
N GLY A 34 1.17 1.09 8.56
CA GLY A 34 1.79 0.62 9.80
C GLY A 34 2.05 1.71 10.86
N SER A 35 1.80 3.01 10.56
CA SER A 35 1.97 4.07 11.56
C SER A 35 0.67 4.49 12.24
N CYS A 36 -0.39 4.74 11.47
CA CYS A 36 -1.67 5.21 12.00
C CYS A 36 -2.72 4.09 12.05
N MET A 37 -2.33 2.87 11.68
CA MET A 37 -3.15 1.66 11.68
C MET A 37 -4.41 1.73 10.80
N LYS A 38 -4.53 2.76 9.95
CA LYS A 38 -5.62 2.91 8.98
C LYS A 38 -5.50 1.83 7.90
N THR A 39 -6.61 1.17 7.61
CA THR A 39 -6.78 0.27 6.47
C THR A 39 -7.73 0.93 5.48
N VAL A 40 -7.41 0.87 4.18
CA VAL A 40 -8.24 1.44 3.12
C VAL A 40 -8.33 0.50 1.93
N ALA A 41 -9.45 0.59 1.21
CA ALA A 41 -9.57 0.02 -0.11
C ALA A 41 -8.87 0.94 -1.13
N GLY A 42 -8.24 0.35 -2.14
CA GLY A 42 -7.55 1.08 -3.21
C GLY A 42 -7.30 0.19 -4.42
N GLY A 43 -6.44 0.64 -5.34
CA GLY A 43 -6.08 -0.13 -6.52
C GLY A 43 -5.46 -1.50 -6.18
N ALA A 44 -5.63 -2.48 -7.08
CA ALA A 44 -5.13 -3.84 -6.89
C ALA A 44 -3.60 -3.91 -6.77
N TRP A 45 -2.87 -3.05 -7.50
CA TRP A 45 -1.41 -3.08 -7.60
C TRP A 45 -0.76 -1.72 -7.30
N THR A 46 -1.54 -0.65 -7.20
CA THR A 46 -1.05 0.72 -6.97
C THR A 46 -1.90 1.42 -5.91
N TYR A 47 -1.25 2.04 -4.94
CA TYR A 47 -1.89 2.93 -3.99
C TYR A 47 -1.99 4.32 -4.64
N LYS A 48 -3.16 4.62 -5.18
CA LYS A 48 -3.59 5.96 -5.61
C LYS A 48 -5.01 6.16 -5.10
#